data_AF-A0A485M490-F1
#
_entry.id   AF-A0A485M490-F1
#
_cell.length_a   1.000
_cell.length_b   1.000
_cell.length_c   1.000
_cell.angle_alpha   90.00
_cell.angle_beta   90.00
_cell.angle_gamma   90.00
#
_symmetry.space_group_name_H-M   'P 1'
#
loop_
_entity.id
_entity.type
_entity.pdbx_description
1 polymer ?
#
loop_
_entity_poly.entity_id
_entity_poly.type
_entity_poly.pdbx_seq_one_letter_code
_entity_poly.pdbx_strand_id
1 'polypeptide(L)'
;MQVRTCTILTGAVLAFLLTFGGLVYGESVKGQLNINTATIEELQLLPGIGQATAQNILDYREANGPFTSVEDIIKVKGVGDRKLEQLRHYLKTEGKSDFEPMETPSPEESL
;
A
#
# COMPACT_ATOMS: atom_id res chain seq x y z
N MET A 1 -40.61 50.05 -20.24
CA MET A 1 -39.38 50.26 -21.05
C MET A 1 -38.25 49.48 -20.39
N GLN A 2 -37.96 48.25 -20.86
CA GLN A 2 -36.75 47.53 -20.45
C GLN A 2 -35.71 47.67 -21.55
N VAL A 3 -34.65 48.40 -21.22
CA VAL A 3 -33.51 48.68 -22.08
C VAL A 3 -32.50 47.55 -21.86
N ARG A 4 -32.30 46.78 -22.92
CA ARG A 4 -31.04 46.16 -23.36
C ARG A 4 -29.82 46.56 -22.53
N THR A 5 -29.19 45.62 -21.82
CA THR A 5 -27.72 45.60 -21.72
C THR A 5 -27.22 44.17 -21.60
N CYS A 6 -26.57 43.76 -22.68
CA CYS A 6 -25.78 42.58 -22.86
C CYS A 6 -24.50 42.72 -22.01
N THR A 7 -24.28 41.83 -21.05
CA THR A 7 -22.99 41.73 -20.34
C THR A 7 -22.54 40.28 -20.37
N ILE A 8 -22.30 39.80 -21.58
CA ILE A 8 -21.37 38.70 -21.83
C ILE A 8 -19.99 39.35 -21.99
N LEU A 9 -18.93 38.66 -21.56
CA LEU A 9 -17.51 38.89 -21.87
C LEU A 9 -16.73 39.74 -20.84
N THR A 10 -16.11 39.06 -19.87
CA THR A 10 -14.71 39.29 -19.38
C THR A 10 -14.39 38.46 -18.11
N GLY A 11 -14.86 37.22 -18.01
CA GLY A 11 -14.62 36.36 -16.84
C GLY A 11 -14.21 34.93 -17.15
N ALA A 12 -13.69 34.65 -18.35
CA ALA A 12 -13.29 33.30 -18.76
C ALA A 12 -11.82 33.30 -19.20
N VAL A 13 -10.93 33.57 -18.25
CA VAL A 13 -9.51 33.31 -18.38
C VAL A 13 -9.14 32.49 -17.14
N LEU A 14 -8.63 31.26 -17.35
CA LEU A 14 -7.77 30.52 -16.41
C LEU A 14 -8.32 29.51 -15.38
N ALA A 15 -9.47 28.83 -15.57
CA ALA A 15 -9.92 27.84 -14.57
C ALA A 15 -10.67 26.61 -15.09
N PHE A 16 -10.26 26.01 -16.22
CA PHE A 16 -10.85 24.74 -16.67
C PHE A 16 -9.84 23.78 -17.31
N LEU A 17 -8.68 23.63 -16.67
CA LEU A 17 -7.71 22.55 -16.94
C LEU A 17 -7.31 21.79 -15.66
N LEU A 18 -8.08 21.91 -14.57
CA LEU A 18 -7.80 21.30 -13.26
C LEU A 18 -9.04 20.70 -12.55
N THR A 19 -10.03 20.21 -13.30
CA THR A 19 -11.19 19.47 -12.77
C THR A 19 -11.52 18.32 -13.73
N PHE A 20 -10.77 17.24 -13.82
CA PHE A 20 -10.44 16.33 -12.74
C PHE A 20 -9.13 15.63 -13.13
N GLY A 21 -8.04 16.07 -12.53
CA GLY A 21 -6.80 15.30 -12.49
C GLY A 21 -7.08 14.00 -11.76
N GLY A 22 -7.11 12.91 -12.52
CA GLY A 22 -7.46 11.60 -12.01
C GLY A 22 -7.32 10.55 -13.09
N LEU A 23 -6.27 10.64 -13.90
CA LEU A 23 -5.72 9.42 -14.47
C LEU A 23 -5.19 8.62 -13.29
N VAL A 24 -6.06 7.80 -12.70
CA VAL A 24 -5.62 6.60 -11.98
C VAL A 24 -5.04 5.71 -13.07
N TYR A 25 -3.79 6.00 -13.42
CA TYR A 25 -2.96 5.08 -14.19
C TYR A 25 -2.79 3.85 -13.29
N GLY A 26 -3.69 2.89 -13.46
CA GLY A 26 -3.49 1.52 -13.01
C GLY A 26 -2.32 0.97 -13.81
N GLU A 27 -1.11 1.28 -13.36
CA GLU A 27 0.09 0.63 -13.85
C GLU A 27 -0.05 -0.85 -13.47
N SER A 28 -0.32 -1.70 -14.48
CA SER A 28 -0.36 -3.15 -14.30
C SER A 28 0.97 -3.58 -13.70
N VAL A 29 0.96 -3.86 -12.39
CA VAL A 29 2.11 -4.32 -11.63
C VAL A 29 2.63 -5.59 -12.31
N LYS A 30 3.71 -5.47 -13.07
CA LYS A 30 4.38 -6.61 -13.69
C LYS A 30 5.38 -7.16 -12.69
N GLY A 31 5.06 -8.32 -12.11
CA GLY A 31 5.97 -9.07 -11.24
C GLY A 31 5.37 -9.41 -9.89
N GLN A 32 6.18 -10.07 -9.07
CA GLN A 32 5.83 -10.43 -7.70
C GLN A 32 6.50 -9.46 -6.72
N LEU A 33 5.69 -8.88 -5.83
CA LEU A 33 6.10 -7.98 -4.76
C LEU A 33 6.55 -8.79 -3.54
N ASN A 34 7.70 -8.44 -2.96
CA ASN A 34 8.16 -9.05 -1.72
C ASN A 34 7.49 -8.40 -0.52
N ILE A 35 6.65 -9.15 0.20
CA ILE A 35 5.90 -8.65 1.36
C ILE A 35 6.80 -8.22 2.54
N ASN A 36 7.97 -8.83 2.67
CA ASN A 36 8.92 -8.55 3.75
C ASN A 36 9.72 -7.26 3.53
N THR A 37 9.71 -6.72 2.31
CA THR A 37 10.44 -5.47 1.98
C THR A 37 9.53 -4.40 1.40
N ALA A 38 8.29 -4.74 1.03
CA ALA A 38 7.35 -3.81 0.43
C ALA A 38 7.05 -2.62 1.35
N THR A 39 6.91 -1.47 0.72
CA THR A 39 6.45 -0.20 1.29
C THR A 39 4.91 -0.13 1.28
N ILE A 40 4.35 0.84 2.03
CA ILE A 40 2.90 1.10 2.08
C ILE A 40 2.34 1.39 0.68
N GLU A 41 3.08 2.13 -0.13
CA GLU A 41 2.69 2.51 -1.49
C GLU A 41 2.64 1.29 -2.39
N GLU A 42 3.67 0.44 -2.36
CA GLU A 42 3.72 -0.79 -3.17
C GLU A 42 2.63 -1.80 -2.77
N LEU A 43 2.34 -1.94 -1.47
CA LEU A 43 1.25 -2.78 -1.00
C LEU A 43 -0.11 -2.30 -1.50
N GLN A 44 -0.32 -0.99 -1.59
CA GLN A 44 -1.56 -0.40 -2.11
C GLN A 44 -1.75 -0.58 -3.63
N LEU A 45 -0.69 -0.88 -4.37
CA LEU A 45 -0.81 -1.23 -5.79
C LEU A 45 -1.46 -2.60 -5.99
N LEU A 46 -1.53 -3.42 -4.93
CA LEU A 46 -2.14 -4.73 -5.00
C LEU A 46 -3.68 -4.64 -5.00
N PRO A 47 -4.36 -5.48 -5.82
CA PRO A 47 -5.80 -5.46 -5.89
C PRO A 47 -6.42 -5.83 -4.53
N GLY A 48 -7.29 -4.96 -4.00
CA GLY A 48 -8.00 -5.22 -2.74
C GLY A 48 -7.20 -4.93 -1.46
N ILE A 49 -5.99 -4.36 -1.58
CA ILE A 49 -5.22 -3.79 -0.47
C ILE A 49 -5.37 -2.27 -0.48
N GLY A 50 -5.90 -1.73 0.62
CA GLY A 50 -5.96 -0.29 0.85
C GLY A 50 -4.99 0.13 1.95
N GLN A 51 -4.88 1.44 2.19
CA GLN A 51 -4.01 2.03 3.21
C GLN A 51 -4.08 1.34 4.59
N ALA A 52 -5.29 1.05 5.07
CA ALA A 52 -5.47 0.39 6.37
C ALA A 52 -4.89 -1.03 6.41
N THR A 53 -5.09 -1.82 5.34
CA THR A 53 -4.54 -3.17 5.25
C THR A 53 -3.02 -3.13 5.07
N ALA A 54 -2.51 -2.21 4.26
CA ALA A 54 -1.07 -2.00 4.09
C ALA A 54 -0.38 -1.64 5.42
N GLN A 55 -1.00 -0.78 6.24
CA GLN A 55 -0.49 -0.47 7.57
C GLN A 55 -0.48 -1.71 8.47
N ASN A 56 -1.56 -2.49 8.49
CA ASN A 56 -1.61 -3.72 9.30
C ASN A 56 -0.52 -4.73 8.89
N ILE A 57 -0.11 -4.76 7.62
CA ILE A 57 1.00 -5.62 7.15
C ILE A 57 2.33 -5.17 7.76
N LEU A 58 2.56 -3.85 7.84
CA LEU A 58 3.75 -3.31 8.51
C LEU A 58 3.73 -3.57 10.01
N ASP A 59 2.61 -3.29 10.67
CA ASP A 59 2.45 -3.51 12.11
C ASP A 59 2.67 -5.00 12.45
N TYR A 60 2.18 -5.91 11.58
CA TYR A 60 2.43 -7.34 11.74
C TYR A 60 3.92 -7.68 11.64
N ARG A 61 4.67 -7.07 10.71
CA ARG A 61 6.12 -7.27 10.55
C ARG A 61 6.89 -6.80 11.77
N GLU A 62 6.50 -5.67 12.35
CA GLU A 62 7.13 -5.13 13.55
C GLU A 62 6.85 -6.00 14.78
N ALA A 63 5.62 -6.51 14.92
CA ALA A 63 5.22 -7.29 16.08
C ALA A 63 5.60 -8.77 16.04
N ASN A 64 5.56 -9.40 14.85
CA ASN A 64 5.72 -10.86 14.68
C ASN A 64 6.98 -11.23 13.89
N GLY A 65 7.70 -10.25 13.35
CA GLY A 65 8.82 -10.47 12.46
C GLY A 65 8.40 -10.72 11.00
N PRO A 66 9.35 -11.15 10.14
CA PRO A 66 9.09 -11.34 8.71
C PRO A 66 8.11 -12.50 8.44
N PHE A 67 7.37 -12.39 7.35
CA PHE A 67 6.52 -13.45 6.83
C PHE A 67 7.37 -14.59 6.27
N THR A 68 7.09 -15.81 6.70
CA THR A 68 7.79 -17.01 6.22
C THR A 68 7.17 -17.56 4.93
N SER A 69 5.86 -17.40 4.79
CA SER A 69 5.09 -17.86 3.63
C SER A 69 4.14 -16.77 3.15
N VAL A 70 3.72 -16.84 1.88
CA VAL A 70 2.73 -15.90 1.34
C VAL A 70 1.40 -16.08 2.08
N GLU A 71 1.11 -17.31 2.51
CA GLU A 71 -0.08 -17.69 3.25
C GLU A 71 -0.17 -17.01 4.63
N ASP A 72 0.96 -16.67 5.25
CA ASP A 72 0.98 -15.98 6.56
C ASP A 72 0.32 -14.60 6.53
N ILE A 73 0.13 -13.99 5.35
CA ILE A 73 -0.58 -12.72 5.22
C ILE A 73 -2.03 -12.81 5.72
N ILE A 74 -2.63 -14.01 5.79
CA ILE A 74 -3.98 -14.20 6.36
C ILE A 74 -4.05 -13.84 7.85
N LYS A 75 -2.92 -13.85 8.55
CA LYS A 75 -2.83 -13.45 9.96
C LYS A 75 -2.97 -11.94 10.13
N VAL A 76 -2.85 -11.17 9.04
CA VAL A 76 -3.00 -9.71 9.04
C VAL A 76 -4.47 -9.34 9.04
N LYS A 77 -4.85 -8.44 9.96
CA LYS A 77 -6.21 -7.92 10.06
C LYS A 77 -6.65 -7.26 8.74
N GLY A 78 -7.77 -7.73 8.19
CA GLY A 78 -8.33 -7.20 6.93
C GLY A 78 -7.84 -7.90 5.66
N VAL A 79 -6.98 -8.91 5.80
CA VAL A 79 -6.69 -9.92 4.77
C VAL A 79 -7.40 -11.21 5.16
N GLY A 80 -8.16 -11.79 4.24
CA GLY A 80 -8.84 -13.08 4.44
C GLY A 80 -8.67 -13.96 3.20
N ASP A 81 -9.20 -15.17 3.23
CA ASP A 81 -8.97 -16.20 2.20
C ASP A 81 -9.20 -15.69 0.77
N ARG A 82 -10.31 -14.95 0.55
CA ARG A 82 -10.62 -14.37 -0.76
C ARG A 82 -9.54 -13.42 -1.27
N LYS A 83 -8.98 -12.59 -0.39
CA LYS A 83 -7.92 -11.65 -0.77
C LYS A 83 -6.61 -12.39 -0.98
N LEU A 84 -6.27 -13.33 -0.10
CA LEU A 84 -5.08 -14.17 -0.25
C LEU A 84 -5.07 -14.83 -1.63
N GLU A 85 -6.16 -15.45 -2.07
CA GLU A 85 -6.25 -16.10 -3.37
C GLU A 85 -5.93 -15.17 -4.54
N GLN A 86 -6.41 -13.91 -4.48
CA GLN A 86 -6.10 -12.89 -5.48
C GLN A 86 -4.63 -12.45 -5.40
N LEU A 87 -4.08 -12.34 -4.19
CA LEU A 87 -2.75 -11.81 -3.94
C LEU A 87 -1.62 -12.82 -4.16
N ARG A 88 -1.88 -14.13 -4.05
CA ARG A 88 -0.86 -15.19 -4.20
C ARG A 88 -0.08 -15.09 -5.51
N HIS A 89 -0.72 -14.64 -6.58
CA HIS A 89 -0.08 -14.46 -7.88
C HIS A 89 0.88 -13.26 -7.94
N TYR A 90 0.70 -12.28 -7.04
CA TYR A 90 1.45 -11.03 -7.00
C TYR A 90 2.44 -10.96 -5.83
N LEU A 91 2.43 -11.93 -4.91
CA LEU A 91 3.27 -11.92 -3.72
C LEU A 91 4.40 -12.95 -3.82
N LYS A 92 5.53 -12.63 -3.19
CA LYS A 92 6.62 -13.57 -2.91
C LYS A 92 7.20 -13.33 -1.51
N THR A 93 7.73 -14.36 -0.89
CA THR A 93 8.44 -14.28 0.40
C THR A 93 9.94 -14.56 0.29
N GLU A 94 10.40 -15.09 -0.86
CA GLU A 94 11.75 -15.61 -0.97
C GLU A 94 12.81 -14.57 -1.37
N GLY A 95 13.96 -14.71 -0.71
CA GLY A 95 15.14 -13.86 -0.69
C GLY A 95 15.85 -14.06 0.66
N LYS A 96 17.18 -14.10 0.70
CA LYS A 96 17.94 -14.48 1.91
C LYS A 96 17.88 -13.38 2.97
N SER A 97 17.37 -13.70 4.15
CA SER A 97 17.67 -12.96 5.37
C SER A 97 19.04 -13.41 5.88
N ASP A 98 20.08 -12.60 5.69
CA ASP A 98 21.37 -12.75 6.36
C ASP A 98 21.27 -12.31 7.85
N PHE A 99 20.14 -12.60 8.51
CA PHE A 99 19.94 -12.30 9.91
C PHE A 99 20.68 -13.35 10.74
N GLU A 100 21.97 -13.12 10.97
CA GLU A 100 22.66 -13.66 12.13
C GLU A 100 21.99 -13.06 13.37
N PRO A 101 21.41 -13.86 14.28
CA PRO A 101 20.93 -13.36 15.55
C PRO A 101 22.14 -12.78 16.28
N MET A 102 22.20 -11.45 16.41
CA MET A 102 23.08 -10.88 17.42
C MET A 102 22.65 -11.47 18.76
N GLU A 103 23.61 -12.09 19.42
CA GLU A 103 23.51 -12.62 20.77
C GLU A 103 22.80 -11.61 21.67
N THR A 104 21.86 -12.15 22.44
CA THR A 104 21.04 -11.51 23.46
C THR A 104 21.81 -10.54 24.36
N PRO A 105 21.23 -9.39 24.77
CA PRO A 105 21.34 -8.97 26.15
C PRO A 105 20.15 -9.59 26.89
N SER A 106 20.35 -10.80 27.42
CA SER A 106 19.52 -11.34 28.49
C SER A 106 19.54 -10.32 29.63
N PRO A 107 18.40 -9.79 30.09
CA PRO A 107 18.35 -9.11 31.37
C PRO A 107 18.49 -10.19 32.43
N GLU A 108 19.58 -10.16 33.20
CA GLU A 108 19.88 -10.93 34.44
C GLU A 108 21.16 -11.78 34.39
N GLU A 109 22.31 -11.12 34.55
CA GLU A 109 23.43 -11.55 35.42
C GLU A 109 24.12 -10.24 35.84
N SER A 110 24.30 -9.82 37.08
CA SER A 110 23.95 -10.28 38.41
C SER A 110 24.21 -9.07 39.32
N LEU A 111 23.37 -8.84 40.34
CA LEU A 111 23.72 -7.95 41.45
C LEU A 111 25.06 -8.31 42.08
#